data_AF-A0A1X1YCW1-F1
#
_entry.id   AF-A0A1X1YCW1-F1
#
_cell.length_a   1.000
_cell.length_b   1.000
_cell.length_c   1.000
_cell.angle_alpha   90.00
_cell.angle_beta   90.00
_cell.angle_gamma   90.00
#
_symmetry.space_group_name_H-M   'P 1'
#
loop_
_entity.id
_entity.type
_entity.pdbx_description
1 polymer ?
#
loop_
_entity_poly.entity_id
_entity_poly.type
_entity_poly.pdbx_seq_one_letter_code
_entity_poly.pdbx_strand_id
1 'polypeptide(L)'
;MSAWFNYVATAKILIFGLLLGTALPGLFAVGVRLGALADGPTTHRREFILLRWVVFGLLVAVVLAGVLFIARDFIEHRIGWQWDDWGSWEGVFGLE
;
A
#
# COMPACT_ATOMS: atom_id res chain seq x y z
N MET A 1 -36.94 8.06 -7.12
CA MET A 1 -36.45 7.13 -6.08
C MET A 1 -35.03 6.72 -6.47
N SER A 2 -34.13 6.54 -5.49
CA SER A 2 -32.70 6.16 -5.61
C SER A 2 -31.69 7.23 -6.08
N ALA A 3 -31.26 8.10 -5.14
CA ALA A 3 -29.88 8.59 -5.09
C ALA A 3 -29.20 8.20 -3.76
N TRP A 4 -29.79 7.26 -3.02
CA TRP A 4 -29.26 6.82 -1.72
C TRP A 4 -27.95 6.01 -1.87
N PHE A 5 -27.70 5.43 -3.06
CA PHE A 5 -26.53 4.61 -3.30
C PHE A 5 -25.75 5.10 -4.52
N ASN A 6 -24.52 5.57 -4.30
CA ASN A 6 -23.62 5.99 -5.37
C ASN A 6 -22.76 4.81 -5.82
N TYR A 7 -23.21 4.11 -6.85
CA TYR A 7 -22.52 2.94 -7.40
C TYR A 7 -21.08 3.24 -7.85
N VAL A 8 -20.82 4.43 -8.38
CA VAL A 8 -19.48 4.84 -8.83
C VAL A 8 -18.54 4.98 -7.64
N ALA A 9 -18.98 5.67 -6.58
CA ALA A 9 -18.19 5.80 -5.35
C ALA A 9 -17.97 4.42 -4.69
N THR A 10 -19.01 3.59 -4.61
CA THR A 10 -18.89 2.23 -4.07
C THR A 10 -17.91 1.38 -4.87
N ALA A 11 -17.97 1.41 -6.20
CA ALA A 11 -17.06 0.65 -7.06
C ALA A 11 -15.61 1.09 -6.86
N LYS A 12 -15.35 2.41 -6.71
CA LYS A 12 -14.01 2.94 -6.40
C LYS A 12 -13.48 2.38 -5.08
N ILE A 13 -14.29 2.43 -4.02
CA ILE A 13 -13.90 1.90 -2.70
C ILE A 13 -13.67 0.39 -2.78
N LEU A 14 -14.53 -0.36 -3.48
CA LEU A 14 -14.39 -1.79 -3.65
C LEU A 14 -13.10 -2.17 -4.36
N ILE A 15 -12.81 -1.55 -5.51
CA ILE A 15 -11.58 -1.82 -6.26
C ILE A 15 -10.36 -1.45 -5.42
N PHE A 16 -10.39 -0.30 -4.76
CA PHE A 16 -9.27 0.15 -3.93
C PHE A 16 -9.05 -0.76 -2.71
N GLY A 17 -10.12 -1.10 -1.99
CA GLY A 17 -10.09 -2.01 -0.86
C GLY A 17 -9.64 -3.41 -1.25
N LEU A 18 -10.04 -3.89 -2.43
CA LEU A 18 -9.59 -5.17 -2.97
C LEU A 18 -8.10 -5.12 -3.35
N LEU A 19 -7.67 -4.10 -4.08
CA LEU A 19 -6.28 -3.94 -4.51
C LEU A 19 -5.35 -3.79 -3.32
N LEU A 20 -5.60 -2.83 -2.42
CA LEU A 20 -4.77 -2.65 -1.23
C LEU A 20 -4.88 -3.85 -0.28
N GLY A 21 -6.09 -4.36 -0.08
CA GLY A 21 -6.35 -5.48 0.83
C GLY A 21 -5.68 -6.78 0.39
N THR A 22 -5.46 -6.98 -0.92
CA THR A 22 -4.76 -8.16 -1.46
C THR A 22 -3.28 -7.90 -1.76
N ALA A 23 -2.90 -6.66 -2.07
CA ALA A 23 -1.51 -6.31 -2.35
C ALA A 23 -0.60 -6.56 -1.13
N LEU A 24 -1.05 -6.20 0.07
CA LEU A 24 -0.28 -6.42 1.31
C LEU A 24 -0.05 -7.92 1.60
N PRO A 25 -1.10 -8.77 1.65
CA PRO A 25 -0.92 -10.22 1.75
C PRO A 25 -0.11 -10.83 0.59
N GLY A 26 -0.29 -10.33 -0.63
CA GLY A 26 0.46 -10.78 -1.81
C GLY A 26 1.96 -10.51 -1.68
N LEU A 27 2.35 -9.29 -1.29
CA LEU A 27 3.73 -8.91 -1.00
C LEU A 27 4.33 -9.77 0.12
N PHE A 28 3.57 -10.00 1.18
CA PHE A 28 4.00 -10.88 2.27
C PHE A 28 4.28 -12.30 1.77
N ALA A 29 3.37 -12.88 0.99
CA ALA A 29 3.53 -14.21 0.42
C ALA A 29 4.78 -14.31 -0.48
N VAL A 30 5.06 -13.28 -1.29
CA VAL A 30 6.29 -13.19 -2.09
C VAL A 30 7.53 -13.20 -1.20
N GLY A 31 7.56 -12.39 -0.13
CA GLY A 31 8.69 -12.34 0.81
C GLY A 31 8.96 -13.68 1.49
N VAL A 32 7.90 -14.38 1.92
CA VAL A 32 8.00 -15.74 2.49
C VAL A 32 8.53 -16.73 1.45
N ARG A 33 8.03 -16.68 0.20
CA ARG A 33 8.49 -17.55 -0.88
C ARG A 33 9.97 -17.36 -1.18
N LEU A 34 10.46 -16.12 -1.22
CA LEU A 34 11.88 -15.82 -1.41
C LEU A 34 12.74 -16.36 -0.26
N GLY A 35 12.25 -16.32 0.97
CA GLY A 35 12.90 -16.96 2.11
C GLY A 35 13.05 -18.47 1.93
N ALA A 36 11.96 -19.14 1.54
CA ALA A 36 11.98 -20.58 1.28
C ALA A 36 12.96 -20.97 0.16
N LEU A 37 13.06 -20.14 -0.89
CA LEU A 37 14.04 -20.35 -1.97
C LEU A 37 15.49 -20.15 -1.50
N ALA A 38 15.73 -19.19 -0.60
CA ALA A 38 17.05 -18.97 -0.01
C ALA A 38 17.47 -20.13 0.91
N ASP A 39 16.53 -20.74 1.64
CA ASP A 39 16.82 -21.83 2.58
C ASP A 39 17.12 -23.17 1.91
N GLY A 40 16.68 -23.37 0.67
CA GLY A 40 16.95 -24.56 -0.13
C GLY A 40 18.39 -24.66 -0.68
N PRO A 41 18.69 -25.75 -1.42
CA PRO A 41 19.95 -25.91 -2.14
C PRO A 41 19.95 -24.97 -3.35
N THR A 42 20.59 -23.81 -3.21
CA THR A 42 20.70 -22.81 -4.28
C THR A 42 22.06 -22.13 -4.25
N THR A 43 22.63 -21.90 -5.43
CA THR A 43 23.87 -21.12 -5.61
C THR A 43 23.63 -19.62 -5.36
N HIS A 44 22.39 -19.16 -5.49
CA HIS A 44 21.98 -17.74 -5.45
C HIS A 44 21.40 -17.34 -4.08
N ARG A 45 21.78 -18.03 -3.01
CA ARG A 45 21.23 -17.81 -1.65
C ARG A 45 21.29 -16.34 -1.22
N ARG A 46 22.42 -15.66 -1.47
CA ARG A 46 22.61 -14.25 -1.08
C ARG A 46 21.62 -13.32 -1.78
N GLU A 47 21.37 -13.52 -3.07
CA GLU A 47 20.44 -12.71 -3.85
C GLU A 47 19.00 -12.87 -3.36
N PHE A 48 18.57 -14.11 -3.07
CA PHE A 48 17.23 -14.35 -2.52
C PHE A 48 17.04 -13.75 -1.12
N ILE A 49 18.08 -13.75 -0.27
CA ILE A 49 18.04 -13.07 1.03
C ILE A 49 17.89 -11.56 0.84
N LEU A 50 18.68 -10.95 -0.05
CA LEU A 50 18.58 -9.52 -0.35
C LEU A 50 17.20 -9.17 -0.89
N LEU A 51 16.68 -9.94 -1.86
CA LEU A 51 15.38 -9.69 -2.46
C LEU A 51 14.24 -9.86 -1.44
N ARG A 52 14.33 -10.85 -0.55
CA ARG A 52 13.40 -11.00 0.58
C ARG A 52 13.37 -9.75 1.45
N TRP A 53 14.53 -9.23 1.85
CA TRP A 53 14.61 -8.02 2.67
C TRP A 53 14.09 -6.79 1.94
N VAL A 54 14.32 -6.67 0.63
CA VAL A 54 13.72 -5.61 -0.20
C VAL A 54 12.19 -5.69 -0.17
N VAL A 55 11.61 -6.89 -0.32
CA VAL A 55 10.15 -7.07 -0.27
C VAL A 55 9.58 -6.73 1.11
N PHE A 56 10.22 -7.17 2.19
CA PHE A 56 9.78 -6.81 3.55
C PHE A 56 9.97 -5.32 3.85
N GLY A 57 11.06 -4.72 3.40
CA GLY A 57 11.30 -3.28 3.53
C GLY A 57 10.24 -2.46 2.79
N LEU A 58 9.88 -2.89 1.57
CA LEU A 58 8.78 -2.30 0.82
C LEU A 58 7.45 -2.44 1.57
N LEU A 59 7.15 -3.61 2.15
CA LEU A 59 5.94 -3.84 2.93
C LEU A 59 5.86 -2.88 4.14
N VAL A 60 6.95 -2.74 4.89
CA VAL A 60 7.04 -1.77 5.99
C VAL A 60 6.82 -0.35 5.49
N ALA A 61 7.44 0.05 4.37
CA ALA A 61 7.25 1.37 3.79
C ALA A 61 5.78 1.64 3.41
N VAL A 62 5.08 0.66 2.82
CA VAL A 62 3.64 0.78 2.51
C VAL A 62 2.80 0.95 3.77
N VAL A 63 3.08 0.19 4.83
CA VAL A 63 2.36 0.31 6.11
C VAL A 63 2.60 1.67 6.75
N LEU A 64 3.86 2.14 6.78
CA LEU A 64 4.20 3.46 7.30
C LEU A 64 3.53 4.58 6.51
N ALA A 65 3.49 4.47 5.17
CA ALA A 65 2.78 5.42 4.32
C ALA A 65 1.28 5.44 4.63
N GLY A 66 0.64 4.28 4.82
CA GLY A 66 -0.77 4.19 5.21
C GLY A 66 -1.05 4.79 6.58
N VAL A 67 -0.18 4.54 7.56
CA VAL A 67 -0.28 5.15 8.90
C VAL A 67 -0.10 6.66 8.82
N LEU A 68 0.90 7.13 8.06
CA LEU A 68 1.16 8.54 7.87
C LEU A 68 0.00 9.25 7.16
N PHE A 69 -0.63 8.58 6.20
CA PHE A 69 -1.82 9.07 5.51
C PHE A 69 -2.99 9.27 6.48
N ILE A 70 -3.26 8.28 7.35
CA ILE A 70 -4.34 8.38 8.36
C ILE A 70 -3.98 9.42 9.44
N ALA A 71 -2.71 9.49 9.82
CA ALA A 71 -2.23 10.38 10.88
C ALA A 71 -1.95 11.83 10.40
N ARG A 72 -2.00 12.09 9.10
CA ARG A 72 -1.66 13.38 8.48
C ARG A 72 -2.34 14.55 9.18
N ASP A 73 -3.66 14.49 9.32
CA ASP A 73 -4.43 15.56 9.93
C ASP A 73 -4.01 15.81 11.38
N PHE A 74 -3.70 14.75 12.14
CA PHE A 74 -3.19 14.89 13.51
C PHE A 74 -1.80 15.56 13.55
N ILE A 75 -0.96 15.25 12.58
CA ILE A 75 0.39 15.81 12.44
C ILE A 75 0.30 17.29 12.07
N GLU A 76 -0.51 17.66 11.07
CA GLU A 76 -0.75 19.06 10.67
C GLU A 76 -1.16 19.93 11.87
N HIS A 77 -2.11 19.44 12.66
CA HIS A 77 -2.65 20.18 13.81
C HIS A 77 -1.68 20.26 15.00
N ARG A 78 -0.73 19.34 15.13
CA ARG A 78 0.16 19.25 16.32
C ARG A 78 1.57 19.77 16.09
N ILE A 79 2.10 19.63 14.88
CA ILE A 79 3.46 20.08 14.54
C ILE A 79 3.50 21.20 13.51
N GLY A 80 2.35 21.62 12.96
CA GLY A 80 2.28 22.73 12.00
C GLY A 80 2.93 22.42 10.65
N TRP A 81 3.23 21.15 10.38
CA TRP A 81 3.75 20.70 9.09
C TRP A 81 2.58 20.65 8.10
N GLN A 82 2.50 21.64 7.21
CA GLN A 82 1.49 21.67 6.16
C GLN A 82 1.95 20.75 5.02
N TRP A 83 1.29 19.60 4.87
CA TRP A 83 1.52 18.74 3.73
C TRP A 83 0.90 19.41 2.50
N ASP A 84 1.74 19.77 1.54
CA ASP A 84 1.40 20.14 0.18
C ASP A 84 0.47 19.08 -0.44
N ASP A 85 -0.68 19.53 -0.95
CA ASP A 85 -1.68 18.86 -1.78
C ASP A 85 -1.44 17.39 -2.21
N TRP A 86 -1.45 16.47 -1.26
CA TRP A 86 -1.71 15.02 -1.47
C TRP A 86 -3.15 14.73 -1.95
N GLY A 87 -3.73 15.60 -2.79
CA GLY A 87 -5.15 15.93 -2.72
C GLY A 87 -5.89 16.25 -4.01
N SER A 88 -5.63 15.57 -5.13
CA SER A 88 -6.67 15.38 -6.16
C SER A 88 -6.72 13.91 -6.63
N TRP A 89 -7.34 13.05 -5.83
CA TRP A 89 -7.78 11.73 -6.29
C TRP A 89 -8.70 11.82 -7.51
N GLU A 90 -9.31 12.99 -7.72
CA GLU A 90 -10.03 13.43 -8.92
C GLU A 90 -9.16 13.35 -10.19
N GLY A 91 -7.88 13.74 -10.12
CA GLY A 91 -6.94 13.70 -11.24
C GLY A 91 -6.47 12.29 -11.60
N VAL A 92 -6.30 11.40 -10.60
CA VAL A 92 -5.90 10.00 -10.83
C VAL A 92 -6.99 9.21 -11.55
N PHE A 93 -8.26 9.55 -11.30
CA PHE A 93 -9.41 8.91 -11.94
C PHE A 93 -10.01 9.76 -13.09
N GLY A 94 -9.39 10.89 -13.45
CA GLY A 94 -9.73 11.72 -14.61
C GLY A 94 -11.14 12.31 -14.60
N LEU A 95 -11.62 12.79 -13.46
CA LEU A 95 -12.94 13.43 -13.35
C LEU A 95 -12.77 14.91 -12.97
N GLU A 96 -12.79 15.77 -13.98
CA GLU A 96 -13.04 17.22 -13.87
C GLU A 96 -14.56 17.50 -13.79
#